data_AF-A0A961P4W9-F1
#
_entry.id   AF-A0A961P4W9-F1
#
_cell.length_a   1.000
_cell.length_b   1.000
_cell.length_c   1.000
_cell.angle_alpha   90.00
_cell.angle_beta   90.00
_cell.angle_gamma   90.00
#
_symmetry.space_group_name_H-M   'P 1'
#
loop_
_entity.id
_entity.type
_entity.pdbx_description
1 polymer ?
#
loop_
_entity_poly.entity_id
_entity_poly.type
_entity_poly.pdbx_seq_one_letter_code
_entity_poly.pdbx_strand_id
1 'polypeptide(L)'
;MKAFFAAAAVCAASISGFAAHAATVSGSHTTDGGKTVNLGGLEWLTWDETSGISRTNIEAGAGGFIADGWRYASRGELEALFDSLWGGSFEGWDVSNLDGASWLQDNMALVSSTYYVYTNLFFGNDGECVADASFSCYGHYANEKSSGRGWFEDRYGLSDGRYPGNDNNSTVKGNTNFSSALVRDISAVPVPASVFLLAGALGGFAALRRRKKA
;
A
#
# COMPACT_ATOMS: atom_id res chain seq x y z
N MET A 1 9.20 68.81 6.46
CA MET A 1 9.58 67.42 6.82
C MET A 1 8.32 66.63 7.13
N LYS A 2 7.92 65.71 6.24
CA LYS A 2 6.82 64.75 6.48
C LYS A 2 7.32 63.39 5.99
N ALA A 3 7.58 62.48 6.93
CA ALA A 3 7.96 61.10 6.64
C ALA A 3 6.69 60.27 6.52
N PHE A 4 6.50 59.63 5.37
CA PHE A 4 5.45 58.64 5.13
C PHE A 4 5.98 57.26 5.50
N PHE A 5 5.42 56.65 6.55
CA PHE A 5 5.65 55.24 6.86
C PHE A 5 4.64 54.40 6.07
N ALA A 6 5.13 53.65 5.09
CA ALA A 6 4.34 52.62 4.40
C ALA A 6 4.39 51.33 5.22
N ALA A 7 3.26 50.95 5.82
CA ALA A 7 3.09 49.67 6.48
C ALA A 7 2.90 48.58 5.41
N ALA A 8 3.89 47.71 5.25
CA ALA A 8 3.78 46.53 4.41
C ALA A 8 3.01 45.43 5.17
N ALA A 9 1.74 45.23 4.80
CA ALA A 9 0.94 44.11 5.27
C ALA A 9 1.37 42.84 4.53
N VAL A 10 2.15 41.99 5.19
CA VAL A 10 2.47 40.65 4.69
C VAL A 10 1.26 39.74 4.95
N CYS A 11 0.40 39.59 3.94
CA CYS A 11 -0.60 38.52 3.93
C CYS A 11 0.11 37.19 3.71
N ALA A 12 0.45 36.50 4.80
CA ALA A 12 0.86 35.10 4.76
C ALA A 12 -0.35 34.26 4.35
N ALA A 13 -0.54 34.08 3.04
CA ALA A 13 -1.51 33.12 2.51
C ALA A 13 -1.06 31.72 2.95
N SER A 14 -1.71 31.21 3.99
CA SER A 14 -1.55 29.83 4.44
C SER A 14 -2.16 28.93 3.36
N ILE A 15 -1.35 28.54 2.38
CA ILE A 15 -1.72 27.53 1.39
C ILE A 15 -1.91 26.25 2.18
N SER A 16 -3.16 26.00 2.55
CA SER A 16 -3.58 24.74 3.16
C SER A 16 -3.60 23.74 2.02
N GLY A 17 -2.42 23.22 1.68
CA GLY A 17 -2.32 22.08 0.77
C GLY A 17 -3.08 20.94 1.41
N PHE A 18 -4.21 20.56 0.81
CA PHE A 18 -4.83 19.28 1.12
C PHE A 18 -3.80 18.24 0.73
N ALA A 19 -3.11 17.66 1.71
CA ALA A 19 -2.37 16.44 1.47
C ALA A 19 -3.40 15.43 0.98
N ALA A 20 -3.34 15.06 -0.30
CA ALA A 20 -3.96 13.84 -0.76
C ALA A 20 -3.28 12.75 0.07
N HIS A 21 -3.96 12.29 1.12
CA HIS A 21 -3.51 11.14 1.88
C HIS A 21 -3.65 9.97 0.90
N ALA A 22 -2.51 9.45 0.46
CA ALA A 22 -2.48 8.23 -0.32
C ALA A 22 -3.35 7.18 0.38
N ALA A 23 -4.21 6.49 -0.37
CA ALA A 23 -5.00 5.43 0.20
C ALA A 23 -4.07 4.28 0.63
N THR A 24 -4.19 3.86 1.89
CA THR A 24 -3.39 2.78 2.47
C THR A 24 -4.25 1.75 3.15
N VAL A 25 -3.75 0.51 3.19
CA VAL A 25 -4.38 -0.62 3.88
C VAL A 25 -3.41 -1.15 4.93
N SER A 26 -3.85 -1.18 6.19
CA SER A 26 -3.06 -1.70 7.31
C SER A 26 -3.98 -2.27 8.40
N GLY A 27 -3.39 -2.95 9.38
CA GLY A 27 -4.12 -3.52 10.51
C GLY A 27 -4.74 -4.89 10.22
N SER A 28 -5.73 -5.27 11.03
CA SER A 28 -6.42 -6.55 10.89
C SER A 28 -7.63 -6.43 9.98
N HIS A 29 -7.75 -7.35 9.02
CA HIS A 29 -8.84 -7.41 8.06
C HIS A 29 -9.42 -8.82 7.98
N THR A 30 -10.69 -8.91 7.62
CA THR A 30 -11.38 -10.17 7.35
C THR A 30 -12.22 -9.99 6.10
N THR A 31 -12.22 -10.98 5.22
CA THR A 31 -13.10 -11.00 4.05
C THR A 31 -14.55 -11.23 4.46
N ASP A 32 -15.51 -10.97 3.58
CA ASP A 32 -16.92 -11.24 3.87
C ASP A 32 -17.18 -12.75 4.08
N GLY A 33 -16.39 -13.61 3.44
CA GLY A 33 -16.36 -15.06 3.64
C GLY A 33 -15.64 -15.52 4.90
N GLY A 34 -15.11 -14.61 5.72
CA GLY A 34 -14.51 -14.90 7.02
C GLY A 34 -13.02 -15.27 6.99
N LYS A 35 -12.31 -15.12 5.86
CA LYS A 35 -10.86 -15.35 5.78
C LYS A 35 -10.12 -14.20 6.46
N THR A 36 -9.12 -14.52 7.27
CA THR A 36 -8.23 -13.50 7.83
C THR A 36 -7.23 -13.07 6.76
N VAL A 37 -7.15 -11.78 6.49
CA VAL A 37 -6.20 -11.24 5.50
C VAL A 37 -4.85 -11.02 6.15
N ASN A 38 -3.80 -11.56 5.54
CA ASN A 38 -2.44 -11.45 6.04
C ASN A 38 -1.67 -10.32 5.35
N LEU A 39 -1.65 -9.14 5.98
CA LEU A 39 -0.86 -8.00 5.52
C LEU A 39 0.59 -8.01 6.02
N GLY A 40 1.01 -9.04 6.76
CA GLY A 40 2.37 -9.15 7.30
C GLY A 40 2.72 -8.13 8.40
N GLY A 41 1.73 -7.42 8.96
CA GLY A 41 1.98 -6.29 9.86
C GLY A 41 2.50 -5.03 9.17
N LEU A 42 2.39 -4.97 7.84
CA LEU A 42 2.82 -3.86 7.01
C LEU A 42 1.65 -2.93 6.70
N GLU A 43 1.99 -1.71 6.30
CA GLU A 43 1.07 -0.83 5.59
C GLU A 43 1.30 -1.00 4.09
N TRP A 44 0.22 -1.20 3.35
CA TRP A 44 0.20 -1.37 1.91
C TRP A 44 -0.34 -0.11 1.26
N LEU A 45 0.31 0.34 0.20
CA LEU A 45 -0.22 1.38 -0.67
C LEU A 45 -1.26 0.73 -1.58
N THR A 46 -2.43 1.36 -1.74
CA THR A 46 -3.41 0.87 -2.72
C THR A 46 -2.84 1.01 -4.13
N TRP A 47 -3.20 0.09 -5.00
CA TRP A 47 -2.61 -0.07 -6.32
C TRP A 47 -3.06 0.99 -7.34
N ASP A 48 -4.15 1.69 -7.04
CA ASP A 48 -4.60 2.86 -7.81
C ASP A 48 -3.64 4.04 -7.71
N GLU A 49 -3.00 4.24 -6.56
CA GLU A 49 -2.02 5.32 -6.33
C GLU A 49 -0.80 5.23 -7.27
N THR A 50 -0.49 4.03 -7.73
CA THR A 50 0.65 3.77 -8.64
C THR A 50 0.21 3.45 -10.06
N SER A 51 -1.09 3.44 -10.34
CA SER A 51 -1.63 3.12 -11.66
C SER A 51 -1.16 4.15 -12.70
N GLY A 52 -0.65 3.67 -13.83
CA GLY A 52 -0.14 4.52 -14.91
C GLY A 52 1.28 5.06 -14.67
N ILE A 53 1.91 4.76 -13.53
CA ILE A 53 3.29 5.13 -13.24
C ILE A 53 4.16 3.87 -13.34
N SER A 54 5.15 3.90 -14.23
CA SER A 54 6.07 2.77 -14.38
C SER A 54 6.97 2.60 -13.16
N ARG A 55 7.42 1.37 -12.91
CA ARG A 55 8.38 1.07 -11.83
C ARG A 55 9.65 1.90 -11.95
N THR A 56 10.21 2.03 -13.15
CA THR A 56 11.39 2.88 -13.39
C THR A 56 11.16 4.31 -12.93
N ASN A 57 9.98 4.87 -13.17
CA ASN A 57 9.68 6.25 -12.76
C ASN A 57 9.48 6.33 -11.23
N ILE A 58 8.82 5.35 -10.61
CA ILE A 58 8.66 5.29 -9.15
C ILE A 58 10.03 5.20 -8.47
N GLU A 59 10.91 4.32 -8.93
CA GLU A 59 12.29 4.18 -8.44
C GLU A 59 13.10 5.48 -8.64
N ALA A 60 12.80 6.24 -9.69
CA ALA A 60 13.38 7.56 -9.93
C ALA A 60 12.74 8.71 -9.10
N GLY A 61 11.73 8.40 -8.26
CA GLY A 61 11.10 9.34 -7.33
C GLY A 61 9.73 9.88 -7.76
N ALA A 62 9.15 9.39 -8.86
CA ALA A 62 7.79 9.77 -9.24
C ALA A 62 6.78 9.39 -8.13
N GLY A 63 5.87 10.30 -7.83
CA GLY A 63 4.90 10.16 -6.74
C GLY A 63 5.45 10.36 -5.33
N GLY A 64 6.77 10.53 -5.16
CA GLY A 64 7.40 10.72 -3.83
C GLY A 64 7.43 9.46 -2.96
N PHE A 65 6.89 8.33 -3.43
CA PHE A 65 6.70 7.12 -2.62
C PHE A 65 8.00 6.64 -1.95
N ILE A 66 9.10 6.54 -2.70
CA ILE A 66 10.37 6.07 -2.15
C ILE A 66 10.91 7.03 -1.08
N ALA A 67 10.74 8.34 -1.26
CA ALA A 67 11.14 9.34 -0.28
C ALA A 67 10.27 9.28 1.00
N ASP A 68 9.01 8.89 0.86
CA ASP A 68 8.05 8.68 1.95
C ASP A 68 8.20 7.32 2.66
N GLY A 69 9.27 6.58 2.34
CA GLY A 69 9.63 5.33 2.99
C GLY A 69 8.95 4.08 2.42
N TRP A 70 8.24 4.20 1.29
CA TRP A 70 7.69 3.06 0.59
C TRP A 70 8.80 2.26 -0.11
N ARG A 71 8.64 0.94 -0.13
CA ARG A 71 9.45 0.01 -0.91
C ARG A 71 8.55 -0.96 -1.65
N TYR A 72 9.07 -1.65 -2.66
CA TYR A 72 8.33 -2.76 -3.26
C TYR A 72 8.13 -3.88 -2.23
N ALA A 73 6.92 -4.46 -2.22
CA ALA A 73 6.63 -5.68 -1.50
C ALA A 73 7.55 -6.77 -2.02
N SER A 74 8.27 -7.46 -1.14
CA SER A 74 9.01 -8.67 -1.50
C SER A 74 8.05 -9.74 -2.03
N ARG A 75 8.61 -10.74 -2.69
CA ARG A 75 7.87 -11.91 -3.17
C ARG A 75 7.14 -12.60 -2.03
N GLY A 76 7.84 -12.89 -0.93
CA GLY A 76 7.23 -13.56 0.21
C GLY A 76 6.10 -12.77 0.87
N GLU A 77 6.18 -11.44 0.88
CA GLU A 77 5.10 -10.58 1.41
C GLU A 77 3.84 -10.61 0.53
N LEU A 78 4.01 -10.58 -0.79
CA LEU A 78 2.87 -10.68 -1.71
C LEU A 78 2.27 -12.09 -1.72
N GLU A 79 3.10 -13.13 -1.74
CA GLU A 79 2.66 -14.53 -1.64
C GLU A 79 1.84 -14.74 -0.35
N ALA A 80 2.34 -14.25 0.79
CA ALA A 80 1.61 -14.35 2.05
C ALA A 80 0.25 -13.63 2.03
N LEU A 81 0.16 -12.48 1.35
CA LEU A 81 -1.12 -11.77 1.14
C LEU A 81 -2.07 -12.62 0.29
N PHE A 82 -1.61 -13.09 -0.88
CA PHE A 82 -2.47 -13.84 -1.80
C PHE A 82 -2.88 -15.19 -1.22
N ASP A 83 -1.98 -15.92 -0.56
CA ASP A 83 -2.26 -17.18 0.13
C ASP A 83 -3.38 -17.03 1.17
N SER A 84 -3.43 -15.90 1.87
CA SER A 84 -4.48 -15.63 2.86
C SER A 84 -5.86 -15.37 2.26
N LEU A 85 -5.90 -14.98 0.99
CA LEU A 85 -7.12 -14.61 0.26
C LEU A 85 -7.60 -15.74 -0.65
N TRP A 86 -6.69 -16.62 -1.06
CA TRP A 86 -6.91 -17.73 -1.97
C TRP A 86 -7.96 -18.73 -1.45
N GLY A 87 -8.72 -19.32 -2.38
CA GLY A 87 -9.81 -20.25 -2.11
C GLY A 87 -9.45 -21.74 -2.15
N GLY A 88 -8.24 -22.09 -2.57
CA GLY A 88 -7.80 -23.47 -2.75
C GLY A 88 -7.74 -23.96 -4.20
N SER A 89 -8.11 -23.14 -5.19
CA SER A 89 -8.00 -23.44 -6.62
C SER A 89 -7.05 -22.46 -7.34
N PHE A 90 -5.95 -22.96 -7.90
CA PHE A 90 -4.88 -22.14 -8.53
C PHE A 90 -5.01 -22.03 -10.06
N GLU A 91 -5.92 -22.79 -10.68
CA GLU A 91 -6.09 -22.83 -12.13
C GLU A 91 -7.42 -22.18 -12.54
N GLY A 92 -7.34 -20.95 -13.03
CA GLY A 92 -8.45 -20.26 -13.68
C GLY A 92 -9.54 -19.73 -12.75
N TRP A 93 -10.69 -19.47 -13.36
CA TRP A 93 -11.85 -18.84 -12.73
C TRP A 93 -12.58 -19.79 -11.79
N ASP A 94 -12.55 -19.49 -10.49
CA ASP A 94 -13.13 -20.34 -9.45
C ASP A 94 -13.98 -19.54 -8.46
N VAL A 95 -15.10 -20.11 -8.03
CA VAL A 95 -16.01 -19.49 -7.05
C VAL A 95 -15.38 -19.39 -5.65
N SER A 96 -14.49 -20.32 -5.29
CA SER A 96 -13.78 -20.31 -4.00
C SER A 96 -12.81 -19.12 -3.88
N ASN A 97 -12.37 -18.59 -5.01
CA ASN A 97 -11.49 -17.43 -5.12
C ASN A 97 -12.23 -16.10 -5.09
N LEU A 98 -13.56 -16.09 -5.30
CA LEU A 98 -14.35 -14.85 -5.39
C LEU A 98 -14.19 -13.96 -4.17
N ASP A 99 -14.25 -14.55 -2.98
CA ASP A 99 -14.22 -13.82 -1.72
C ASP A 99 -12.91 -13.03 -1.55
N GLY A 100 -11.76 -13.69 -1.74
CA GLY A 100 -10.46 -13.03 -1.70
C GLY A 100 -10.25 -12.01 -2.81
N ALA A 101 -10.69 -12.33 -4.03
CA ALA A 101 -10.59 -11.41 -5.17
C ALA A 101 -11.49 -10.17 -4.99
N SER A 102 -12.63 -10.31 -4.31
CA SER A 102 -13.52 -9.20 -3.98
C SER A 102 -12.90 -8.30 -2.93
N TRP A 103 -12.29 -8.89 -1.89
CA TRP A 103 -11.55 -8.11 -0.91
C TRP A 103 -10.42 -7.28 -1.55
N LEU A 104 -9.63 -7.87 -2.46
CA LEU A 104 -8.59 -7.13 -3.20
C LEU A 104 -9.17 -5.99 -4.04
N GLN A 105 -10.26 -6.24 -4.76
CA GLN A 105 -10.89 -5.21 -5.56
C GLN A 105 -11.39 -4.04 -4.72
N ASP A 106 -12.01 -4.33 -3.58
CA ASP A 106 -12.68 -3.32 -2.77
C ASP A 106 -11.70 -2.55 -1.86
N ASN A 107 -10.52 -3.11 -1.55
CA ASN A 107 -9.54 -2.50 -0.64
C ASN A 107 -8.23 -2.07 -1.30
N MET A 108 -7.78 -2.76 -2.35
CA MET A 108 -6.44 -2.56 -2.92
C MET A 108 -6.48 -1.98 -4.32
N ALA A 109 -7.40 -2.41 -5.18
CA ALA A 109 -7.37 -2.07 -6.59
C ALA A 109 -8.16 -0.80 -6.92
N LEU A 110 -8.00 -0.35 -8.17
CA LEU A 110 -8.89 0.65 -8.77
C LEU A 110 -10.33 0.15 -8.65
N VAL A 111 -11.15 0.89 -7.91
CA VAL A 111 -12.59 0.67 -7.82
C VAL A 111 -13.20 0.97 -9.19
N SER A 112 -13.19 -0.03 -10.06
CA SER A 112 -13.88 0.02 -11.34
C SER A 112 -15.31 -0.47 -11.15
N SER A 113 -16.27 0.26 -11.71
CA SER A 113 -17.66 -0.17 -11.81
C SER A 113 -17.87 -1.28 -12.84
N THR A 114 -16.79 -1.76 -13.47
CA THR A 114 -16.85 -2.77 -14.52
C THR A 114 -17.14 -4.16 -13.96
N TYR A 115 -17.80 -4.94 -14.80
CA TYR A 115 -18.17 -6.34 -14.58
C TYR A 115 -16.98 -7.27 -14.36
N TYR A 116 -15.80 -6.82 -14.81
CA TYR A 116 -14.55 -7.54 -14.78
C TYR A 116 -13.43 -6.61 -14.36
N VAL A 117 -12.62 -7.04 -13.41
CA VAL A 117 -11.42 -6.34 -12.98
C VAL A 117 -10.25 -7.28 -13.14
N TYR A 118 -9.25 -6.83 -13.91
CA TYR A 118 -7.93 -7.44 -13.96
C TYR A 118 -6.95 -6.44 -13.35
N THR A 119 -6.03 -6.90 -12.53
CA THR A 119 -4.93 -6.06 -12.08
C THR A 119 -3.62 -6.80 -12.28
N ASN A 120 -2.71 -6.09 -12.92
CA ASN A 120 -1.33 -6.49 -13.12
C ASN A 120 -0.48 -5.63 -12.19
N LEU A 121 0.41 -6.25 -11.44
CA LEU A 121 1.24 -5.55 -10.48
C LEU A 121 2.72 -5.92 -10.61
N PHE A 122 3.57 -4.91 -10.46
CA PHE A 122 4.97 -5.09 -10.18
C PHE A 122 5.20 -5.25 -8.68
N PHE A 123 6.06 -6.19 -8.31
CA PHE A 123 6.54 -6.37 -6.95
C PHE A 123 7.99 -6.85 -6.96
N GLY A 124 8.53 -7.11 -5.78
CA GLY A 124 9.84 -7.70 -5.52
C GLY A 124 11.01 -6.78 -5.82
N ASN A 125 12.13 -7.06 -5.19
CA ASN A 125 13.41 -6.42 -5.46
C ASN A 125 14.02 -6.91 -6.77
N ASP A 126 14.99 -6.16 -7.26
CA ASP A 126 15.78 -6.55 -8.44
C ASP A 126 16.51 -7.87 -8.14
N GLY A 127 16.42 -8.84 -9.06
CA GLY A 127 17.02 -10.16 -8.85
C GLY A 127 16.12 -11.15 -8.08
N GLU A 128 15.00 -10.72 -7.48
CA GLU A 128 14.22 -11.57 -6.57
C GLU A 128 13.44 -12.68 -7.29
N CYS A 129 12.77 -12.35 -8.40
CA CYS A 129 12.03 -13.34 -9.20
C CYS A 129 12.83 -13.86 -10.41
N VAL A 130 13.70 -13.01 -10.96
CA VAL A 130 14.58 -13.32 -12.09
C VAL A 130 15.92 -12.68 -11.82
N ALA A 131 17.03 -13.36 -12.12
CA ALA A 131 18.37 -12.86 -11.84
C ALA A 131 18.74 -11.57 -12.62
N ASP A 132 17.97 -11.23 -13.66
CA ASP A 132 18.15 -10.00 -14.43
C ASP A 132 17.42 -8.83 -13.75
N ALA A 133 18.18 -7.86 -13.26
CA ALA A 133 17.67 -6.66 -12.56
C ALA A 133 16.85 -5.70 -13.44
N SER A 134 16.88 -5.85 -14.77
CA SER A 134 16.03 -5.06 -15.67
C SER A 134 14.56 -5.53 -15.67
N PHE A 135 14.30 -6.69 -15.05
CA PHE A 135 12.98 -7.29 -14.90
C PHE A 135 12.43 -7.09 -13.49
N SER A 136 11.10 -7.09 -13.39
CA SER A 136 10.35 -7.04 -12.14
C SER A 136 9.69 -8.38 -11.87
N CYS A 137 9.37 -8.68 -10.61
CA CYS A 137 8.35 -9.68 -10.35
C CYS A 137 6.99 -9.21 -10.89
N TYR A 138 6.18 -10.17 -11.30
CA TYR A 138 4.87 -9.92 -11.91
C TYR A 138 3.78 -10.67 -11.15
N GLY A 139 2.77 -9.92 -10.70
CA GLY A 139 1.61 -10.44 -10.01
C GLY A 139 0.33 -10.18 -10.79
N HIS A 140 -0.62 -11.10 -10.68
CA HIS A 140 -1.91 -10.99 -11.34
C HIS A 140 -3.02 -11.48 -10.41
N TYR A 141 -4.12 -10.73 -10.37
CA TYR A 141 -5.37 -11.25 -9.86
C TYR A 141 -6.51 -10.70 -10.73
N ALA A 142 -7.65 -11.40 -10.70
CA ALA A 142 -8.83 -10.92 -11.37
C ALA A 142 -10.12 -11.28 -10.62
N ASN A 143 -11.15 -10.46 -10.84
CA ASN A 143 -12.48 -10.64 -10.27
C ASN A 143 -13.55 -10.47 -11.35
N GLU A 144 -14.43 -11.46 -11.48
CA GLU A 144 -15.58 -11.47 -12.36
C GLU A 144 -16.84 -11.53 -11.49
N LYS A 145 -17.29 -10.35 -11.05
CA LYS A 145 -18.46 -10.22 -10.15
C LYS A 145 -19.74 -10.81 -10.75
N SER A 146 -19.82 -10.93 -12.06
CA SER A 146 -20.99 -11.42 -12.79
C SER A 146 -21.20 -12.92 -12.77
N SER A 147 -20.12 -13.66 -12.95
CA SER A 147 -20.11 -15.12 -12.87
C SER A 147 -19.90 -15.59 -11.43
N GLY A 148 -19.59 -14.66 -10.52
CA GLY A 148 -19.31 -14.94 -9.12
C GLY A 148 -18.02 -15.73 -8.96
N ARG A 149 -16.98 -15.39 -9.73
CA ARG A 149 -15.70 -16.09 -9.71
C ARG A 149 -14.55 -15.12 -9.50
N GLY A 150 -13.54 -15.58 -8.80
CA GLY A 150 -12.25 -14.91 -8.69
C GLY A 150 -11.17 -15.73 -9.38
N TRP A 151 -10.04 -15.09 -9.65
CA TRP A 151 -8.88 -15.76 -10.21
C TRP A 151 -7.60 -15.29 -9.54
N PHE A 152 -6.84 -16.31 -9.15
CA PHE A 152 -5.55 -16.29 -8.49
C PHE A 152 -4.74 -17.38 -9.20
N GLU A 153 -3.59 -17.04 -9.78
CA GLU A 153 -2.74 -18.03 -10.47
C GLU A 153 -1.39 -18.15 -9.78
N ASP A 154 -0.96 -19.38 -9.56
CA ASP A 154 0.35 -19.71 -8.96
C ASP A 154 1.51 -19.06 -9.73
N ARG A 155 1.40 -19.05 -11.07
CA ARG A 155 2.36 -18.45 -12.00
C ARG A 155 2.45 -16.93 -11.90
N TYR A 156 1.49 -16.26 -11.26
CA TYR A 156 1.42 -14.80 -11.19
C TYR A 156 1.46 -14.30 -9.75
N GLY A 157 2.38 -14.84 -8.95
CA GLY A 157 2.72 -14.31 -7.63
C GLY A 157 2.18 -15.10 -6.44
N LEU A 158 1.53 -16.25 -6.67
CA LEU A 158 1.06 -17.12 -5.59
C LEU A 158 2.00 -18.26 -5.21
N SER A 159 2.88 -18.72 -6.10
CA SER A 159 3.91 -19.69 -5.69
C SER A 159 5.03 -19.97 -6.72
N ASP A 160 5.02 -19.45 -7.94
CA ASP A 160 6.02 -19.86 -8.95
C ASP A 160 7.13 -18.78 -9.03
N GLY A 161 8.37 -18.99 -8.58
CA GLY A 161 9.24 -20.02 -9.14
C GLY A 161 9.41 -19.75 -10.63
N ARG A 162 10.22 -18.75 -11.03
CA ARG A 162 10.44 -18.28 -12.43
C ARG A 162 9.65 -19.06 -13.50
N TYR A 163 8.44 -18.61 -13.84
CA TYR A 163 7.70 -19.17 -14.98
C TYR A 163 8.23 -18.54 -16.28
N PRO A 164 8.77 -19.29 -17.26
CA PRO A 164 9.31 -18.72 -18.50
C PRO A 164 8.28 -17.97 -19.35
N GLY A 165 6.98 -18.27 -19.19
CA GLY A 165 5.91 -17.49 -19.82
C GLY A 165 5.75 -16.09 -19.22
N ASN A 166 6.20 -15.89 -17.98
CA ASN A 166 6.29 -14.56 -17.39
C ASN A 166 7.43 -13.77 -17.97
N ASP A 167 8.57 -14.36 -18.36
CA ASP A 167 9.70 -13.60 -18.91
C ASP A 167 9.30 -12.68 -20.10
N ASN A 168 8.25 -13.07 -20.86
CA ASN A 168 7.67 -12.26 -21.94
C ASN A 168 6.65 -11.20 -21.47
N ASN A 169 5.96 -11.42 -20.34
CA ASN A 169 4.98 -10.49 -19.75
C ASN A 169 5.58 -9.60 -18.65
N SER A 170 6.69 -10.00 -18.03
CA SER A 170 7.55 -9.25 -17.11
C SER A 170 8.38 -8.21 -17.87
N THR A 171 7.76 -7.62 -18.90
CA THR A 171 8.39 -6.60 -19.73
C THR A 171 8.80 -5.43 -18.85
N VAL A 172 10.07 -5.04 -19.03
CA VAL A 172 10.75 -3.79 -18.68
C VAL A 172 10.00 -2.95 -17.65
N LYS A 173 10.64 -2.69 -16.51
CA LYS A 173 10.22 -1.75 -15.46
C LYS A 173 9.58 -0.42 -15.93
N GLY A 174 9.75 -0.04 -17.20
CA GLY A 174 9.11 1.09 -17.87
C GLY A 174 7.64 0.90 -18.31
N ASN A 175 7.02 -0.29 -18.20
CA ASN A 175 5.62 -0.49 -18.57
C ASN A 175 4.66 0.24 -17.60
N THR A 176 3.67 0.97 -18.13
CA THR A 176 2.71 1.75 -17.34
C THR A 176 1.34 1.06 -17.19
N ASN A 177 1.15 -0.11 -17.81
CA ASN A 177 -0.10 -0.89 -17.70
C ASN A 177 -0.18 -1.73 -16.41
N PHE A 178 0.78 -1.55 -15.52
CA PHE A 178 0.94 -2.30 -14.28
C PHE A 178 0.93 -1.30 -13.13
N SER A 179 0.25 -1.65 -12.06
CA SER A 179 0.41 -0.98 -10.78
C SER A 179 1.65 -1.50 -10.06
N SER A 180 2.02 -0.90 -8.93
CA SER A 180 3.14 -1.33 -8.10
C SER A 180 2.66 -1.68 -6.70
N ALA A 181 2.97 -2.89 -6.23
CA ALA A 181 2.72 -3.30 -4.86
C ALA A 181 3.80 -2.69 -3.96
N LEU A 182 3.48 -1.57 -3.33
CA LEU A 182 4.36 -0.89 -2.39
C LEU A 182 3.91 -1.10 -0.96
N VAL A 183 4.88 -1.33 -0.07
CA VAL A 183 4.69 -1.51 1.37
C VAL A 183 5.66 -0.66 2.15
N ARG A 184 5.32 -0.41 3.40
CA ARG A 184 6.26 0.10 4.40
C ARG A 184 5.95 -0.49 5.77
N ASP A 185 6.94 -0.45 6.63
CA ASP A 185 6.74 -0.81 8.03
C ASP A 185 5.78 0.20 8.67
N ILE A 186 4.84 -0.30 9.46
CA ILE A 186 4.05 0.54 10.36
C ILE A 186 5.02 0.95 11.48
N SER A 187 5.83 1.98 11.21
CA SER A 187 6.67 2.55 12.26
C SER A 187 5.72 2.96 13.39
N ALA A 188 5.97 2.47 14.60
CA ALA A 188 5.19 2.91 15.75
C ALA A 188 5.30 4.44 15.77
N VAL A 189 4.18 5.13 15.49
CA VAL A 189 4.15 6.59 15.45
C VAL A 189 4.82 7.06 16.73
N PRO A 190 5.95 7.79 16.66
CA PRO A 190 6.65 8.21 17.86
C PRO A 190 5.64 8.89 18.76
N VAL A 191 5.43 8.32 19.94
CA VAL A 191 4.40 8.80 20.86
C VAL A 191 4.64 10.30 21.02
N PRO A 192 3.67 11.16 20.62
CA PRO A 192 3.92 12.58 20.57
C PRO A 192 4.47 13.05 21.91
N ALA A 193 5.46 13.94 21.88
CA ALA A 193 6.02 14.51 23.11
C ALA A 193 4.92 15.09 24.03
N SER A 194 3.78 15.48 23.47
CA SER A 194 2.59 15.90 24.21
C SER A 194 2.04 14.85 25.18
N VAL A 195 2.15 13.55 24.91
CA VAL A 195 1.75 12.49 25.85
C VAL A 195 2.67 12.49 27.06
N PHE A 196 3.97 12.62 26.85
CA PHE A 196 4.94 12.73 27.95
C PHE A 196 4.77 14.04 28.73
N LEU A 197 4.47 15.15 28.05
CA LEU A 197 4.17 16.43 28.69
C LEU A 197 2.88 16.36 29.52
N LEU A 198 1.83 15.72 29.01
CA LEU A 198 0.57 15.53 29.73
C LEU A 198 0.77 14.63 30.95
N ALA A 199 1.46 13.49 30.77
CA ALA A 199 1.80 12.59 31.87
C ALA A 199 2.65 13.30 32.94
N GLY A 200 3.64 14.10 32.53
CA GLY A 200 4.46 14.91 33.42
C GLY A 200 3.64 15.97 34.17
N ALA A 201 2.74 16.67 33.49
CA ALA A 201 1.86 17.67 34.11
C ALA A 201 0.94 17.04 35.17
N LEU A 202 0.31 15.91 34.84
CA LEU A 202 -0.55 15.16 35.77
C LEU A 202 0.23 14.66 36.99
N GLY A 203 1.44 14.14 36.78
CA GLY A 203 2.36 13.75 37.86
C GLY A 203 2.73 14.93 38.76
N GLY A 204 2.99 16.10 38.18
CA GLY A 204 3.26 17.35 38.91
C GLY A 204 2.09 17.80 39.78
N PHE A 205 0.86 17.78 39.25
CA PHE A 205 -0.34 18.13 40.04
C PHE A 205 -0.60 17.14 41.19
N ALA A 206 -0.37 15.85 40.96
CA ALA A 206 -0.49 14.84 42.00
C ALA A 206 0.53 15.05 43.14
N ALA A 207 1.76 15.45 42.81
CA ALA A 207 2.79 15.79 43.80
C ALA A 207 2.42 17.05 44.60
N LEU A 208 1.89 18.08 43.95
CA LEU A 208 1.43 19.30 44.62
C LEU A 208 0.28 19.04 45.60
N ARG A 209 -0.63 18.11 45.29
CA ARG A 209 -1.76 17.75 46.18
C ARG A 209 -1.29 17.11 47.50
N ARG A 210 -0.14 16.43 47.52
CA ARG A 210 0.40 15.78 48.73
C ARG A 210 1.02 16.77 49.72
N ARG A 211 1.46 17.95 49.28
CA ARG A 211 2.09 18.96 50.15
C ARG A 211 1.14 19.67 51.12
N LYS A 212 -0.18 19.55 50.93
CA LYS A 212 -1.17 20.27 51.77
C LYS A 212 -1.58 19.53 53.06
N LYS A 213 -0.98 18.37 53.35
CA LYS A 213 -1.29 17.52 54.52
C LYS A 213 -0.12 17.40 55.53
N ALA A 214 0.94 18.17 55.36
CA ALA A 214 2.05 18.27 56.30
C ALA A 214 2.01 19.62 57.00
#